data_AF-A0A9E1SQY5-F1
#
_entry.id   AF-A0A9E1SQY5-F1
#
_cell.length_a   1.000
_cell.length_b   1.000
_cell.length_c   1.000
_cell.angle_alpha   90.00
_cell.angle_beta   90.00
_cell.angle_gamma   90.00
#
_symmetry.space_group_name_H-M   'P 1'
#
loop_
_entity.id
_entity.type
_entity.pdbx_description
1 polymer ?
#
loop_
_entity_poly.entity_id
_entity_poly.type
_entity_poly.pdbx_seq_one_letter_code
_entity_poly.pdbx_strand_id
1 'polypeptide(L)'
;MFDNERSLRILLPEGYDREREEPYPVLYMNDGQNLYSAEDSMTGQEWQMDEILPSLIKNGNLEPIIVVGIDTLSYADRANEYLPWPDEYLTPYIEEPMGSSYPDFLEQEVLPLIEQKYNVGKTPRYRTLGGSSYGGLITLYTAVSSELFSKYLIESPSL
;
A
#
# COMPACT_ATOMS: atom_id res chain seq x y z
N MET A 1 -12.88 5.35 8.40
CA MET A 1 -13.71 4.31 7.76
C MET A 1 -13.66 3.00 8.53
N PHE A 2 -12.47 2.48 8.85
CA PHE A 2 -12.28 1.24 9.60
C PHE A 2 -12.29 1.37 11.13
N ASP A 3 -12.71 2.53 11.65
CA ASP A 3 -12.78 2.86 13.09
C ASP A 3 -11.54 2.44 13.91
N ASN A 4 -10.36 2.66 13.33
CA ASN A 4 -9.09 2.32 13.96
C ASN A 4 -8.01 3.36 13.63
N GLU A 5 -6.92 3.30 14.40
CA GLU A 5 -5.70 4.05 14.13
C GLU A 5 -4.64 3.09 13.61
N ARG A 6 -3.99 3.44 12.49
CA ARG A 6 -2.89 2.67 11.92
C ARG A 6 -1.73 3.56 11.49
N SER A 7 -0.56 2.97 11.44
CA SER A 7 0.65 3.63 10.98
C SER A 7 0.75 3.62 9.46
N LEU A 8 1.27 4.70 8.89
CA LEU A 8 1.80 4.72 7.53
C LEU A 8 3.33 4.82 7.62
N ARG A 9 4.02 3.94 6.93
CA ARG A 9 5.50 3.90 6.90
C ARG A 9 6.00 4.54 5.62
N ILE A 10 6.79 5.60 5.76
CA ILE A 10 7.19 6.43 4.62
C ILE A 10 8.67 6.25 4.35
N LEU A 11 9.01 5.80 3.14
CA LEU A 11 10.37 5.82 2.62
C LEU A 11 10.50 6.93 1.57
N LEU A 12 11.37 7.90 1.84
CA LEU A 12 11.69 8.97 0.92
C LEU A 12 12.92 8.58 0.09
N PRO A 13 12.95 8.92 -1.21
CA PRO A 13 14.15 8.71 -2.01
C PRO A 13 15.29 9.60 -1.50
N GLU A 14 16.53 9.17 -1.73
CA GLU A 14 17.72 9.99 -1.43
C GLU A 14 17.60 11.34 -2.16
N GLY A 15 17.86 12.43 -1.43
CA GLY A 15 17.72 13.79 -1.98
C GLY A 15 16.28 14.25 -2.20
N TYR A 16 15.29 13.67 -1.51
CA TYR A 16 13.92 14.18 -1.50
C TYR A 16 13.88 15.70 -1.27
N ASP A 17 13.22 16.41 -2.18
CA ASP A 17 13.05 17.86 -2.16
C ASP A 17 11.56 18.21 -2.24
N ARG A 18 11.05 18.85 -1.20
CA ARG A 18 9.65 19.29 -1.13
C ARG A 18 9.35 20.37 -2.18
N GLU A 19 10.35 21.14 -2.59
CA GLU A 19 10.19 22.27 -3.50
C GLU A 19 10.53 21.90 -4.96
N ARG A 20 10.79 20.61 -5.24
CA ARG A 20 11.00 20.11 -6.61
C ARG A 20 9.82 20.49 -7.51
N GLU A 21 10.13 21.03 -8.69
CA GLU A 21 9.11 21.46 -9.69
C GLU A 21 8.20 20.30 -10.11
N GLU A 22 8.78 19.15 -10.44
CA GLU A 22 8.03 17.94 -10.73
C GLU A 22 7.71 17.18 -9.43
N PRO A 23 6.48 16.70 -9.23
CA PRO A 23 6.16 15.91 -8.05
C PRO A 23 6.68 14.47 -8.17
N TYR A 24 6.93 13.81 -7.04
CA TYR A 24 7.39 12.42 -7.01
C TYR A 24 6.24 11.45 -7.35
N PRO A 25 6.49 10.37 -8.11
CA PRO A 25 5.60 9.22 -8.12
C PRO A 25 5.55 8.59 -6.72
N VAL A 26 4.49 7.82 -6.46
CA VAL A 26 4.26 7.15 -5.19
C VAL A 26 3.88 5.69 -5.40
N LEU A 27 4.57 4.81 -4.68
CA LEU A 27 4.23 3.41 -4.53
C LEU A 27 3.55 3.22 -3.17
N TYR A 28 2.24 3.00 -3.19
CA TYR A 28 1.47 2.60 -2.01
C TYR A 28 1.53 1.08 -1.89
N MET A 29 1.98 0.58 -0.75
CA MET A 29 2.12 -0.84 -0.49
C MET A 29 1.23 -1.25 0.68
N ASN A 30 0.38 -2.22 0.44
CA ASN A 30 -0.33 -2.95 1.49
C ASN A 30 0.67 -3.75 2.34
N ASP A 31 0.28 -4.06 3.58
CA ASP A 31 1.14 -4.73 4.56
C ASP A 31 2.45 -3.96 4.85
N GLY A 32 2.31 -2.65 5.12
CA GLY A 32 3.43 -1.75 5.39
C GLY A 32 4.45 -2.28 6.40
N GLN A 33 3.97 -3.00 7.42
CA GLN A 33 4.80 -3.61 8.46
C GLN A 33 5.80 -4.64 7.93
N ASN A 34 5.57 -5.22 6.74
CA ASN A 34 6.47 -6.20 6.14
C ASN A 34 7.60 -5.56 5.31
N LEU A 35 7.60 -4.25 5.08
CA LEU A 35 8.44 -3.65 4.03
C LEU A 35 9.93 -3.56 4.40
N TYR A 36 10.26 -3.29 5.66
CA TYR A 36 11.59 -2.77 6.05
C TYR A 36 12.29 -3.51 7.21
N SER A 37 11.58 -4.35 7.95
CA SER A 37 12.19 -5.08 9.08
C SER A 37 11.49 -6.40 9.32
N ALA A 38 12.27 -7.46 9.47
CA ALA A 38 11.77 -8.77 9.86
C ALA A 38 11.11 -8.77 11.25
N GLU A 39 11.49 -7.86 12.15
CA GLU A 39 10.90 -7.73 13.50
C GLU A 39 9.46 -7.20 13.44
N ASP A 40 9.20 -6.26 12.53
CA ASP A 40 7.88 -5.65 12.34
C ASP A 40 6.95 -6.51 11.47
N SER A 41 7.52 -7.44 10.69
CA SER A 41 6.78 -8.28 9.75
C SER A 41 5.86 -9.27 10.44
N MET A 42 4.64 -9.44 9.90
CA MET A 42 3.68 -10.43 10.40
C MET A 42 4.19 -11.87 10.26
N THR A 43 5.06 -12.13 9.27
CA THR A 43 5.59 -13.46 8.95
C THR A 43 7.02 -13.66 9.45
N GLY A 44 7.62 -12.64 10.07
CA GLY A 44 9.04 -12.64 10.43
C GLY A 44 9.98 -12.52 9.23
N GLN A 45 9.46 -12.15 8.06
CA GLN A 45 10.24 -11.95 6.83
C GLN A 45 9.93 -10.57 6.24
N GLU A 46 10.96 -9.77 6.05
CA GLU A 46 10.88 -8.46 5.38
C GLU A 46 10.92 -8.59 3.86
N TRP A 47 10.40 -7.58 3.18
CA TRP A 47 10.44 -7.46 1.72
C TRP A 47 11.62 -6.64 1.20
N GLN A 48 12.42 -6.06 2.10
CA GLN A 48 13.68 -5.37 1.79
C GLN A 48 13.51 -4.19 0.84
N MET A 49 12.40 -3.46 0.97
CA MET A 49 12.11 -2.36 0.06
C MET A 49 13.08 -1.18 0.23
N ASP A 50 13.61 -0.99 1.44
CA ASP A 50 14.60 0.04 1.76
C ASP A 50 16.01 -0.29 1.29
N GLU A 51 16.32 -1.53 0.92
CA GLU A 51 17.56 -1.88 0.20
C GLU A 51 17.36 -1.92 -1.31
N ILE A 52 16.26 -2.54 -1.77
CA ILE A 52 16.02 -2.77 -3.20
C ILE A 52 15.79 -1.45 -3.93
N LEU A 53 14.95 -0.55 -3.40
CA LEU A 53 14.58 0.67 -4.12
C LEU A 53 15.75 1.64 -4.25
N PRO A 54 16.54 1.97 -3.20
CA PRO A 54 17.71 2.82 -3.37
C PRO A 54 18.73 2.24 -4.35
N SER A 55 18.90 0.91 -4.36
CA SER A 55 19.76 0.24 -5.35
C SER A 55 19.25 0.44 -6.79
N LEU A 56 17.95 0.24 -7.03
CA LEU A 56 17.36 0.45 -8.35
C LEU A 56 17.44 1.91 -8.80
N ILE A 57 17.19 2.85 -7.90
CA ILE A 57 17.28 4.30 -8.17
C ILE A 57 18.72 4.70 -8.50
N LYS A 58 19.68 4.30 -7.66
CA LYS A 58 21.11 4.62 -7.85
C LYS A 58 21.66 4.06 -9.16
N ASN A 59 21.17 2.90 -9.59
CA ASN A 59 21.56 2.26 -10.84
C ASN A 59 20.79 2.79 -12.07
N GLY A 60 19.88 3.76 -11.90
CA GLY A 60 19.10 4.35 -13.00
C GLY A 60 18.00 3.45 -13.57
N ASN A 61 17.66 2.36 -12.88
CA ASN A 61 16.60 1.44 -13.30
C ASN A 61 15.21 1.88 -12.82
N LEU A 62 15.17 2.82 -11.88
CA LEU A 62 13.94 3.40 -11.33
C LEU A 62 14.14 4.90 -11.12
N GLU A 63 13.12 5.69 -11.42
CA GLU A 63 13.12 7.11 -11.03
C GLU A 63 12.94 7.26 -9.50
N PRO A 64 13.39 8.36 -8.89
CA PRO A 64 13.12 8.63 -7.48
C PRO A 64 11.62 8.54 -7.17
N ILE A 65 11.26 7.69 -6.21
CA ILE A 65 9.88 7.36 -5.85
C ILE A 65 9.70 7.40 -4.32
N ILE A 66 8.54 7.85 -3.85
CA ILE A 66 8.16 7.74 -2.43
C ILE A 66 7.42 6.43 -2.23
N VAL A 67 7.74 5.69 -1.17
CA VAL A 67 6.94 4.52 -0.74
C VAL A 67 6.08 4.90 0.44
N VAL A 68 4.82 4.48 0.39
CA VAL A 68 3.86 4.58 1.49
C VAL A 68 3.39 3.17 1.83
N GLY A 69 3.98 2.58 2.87
CA GLY A 69 3.50 1.35 3.47
C GLY A 69 2.26 1.60 4.33
N ILE A 70 1.19 0.87 4.09
CA ILE A 70 -0.07 0.95 4.84
C ILE A 70 -0.12 -0.25 5.78
N ASP A 71 0.09 -0.01 7.08
CA ASP A 71 0.11 -1.10 8.05
C ASP A 71 -1.27 -1.73 8.23
N THR A 72 -1.26 -3.02 8.57
CA THR A 72 -2.44 -3.71 9.13
C THR A 72 -2.23 -3.95 10.62
N LEU A 73 -3.30 -4.06 11.39
CA LEU A 73 -3.24 -4.13 12.85
C LEU A 73 -3.09 -5.56 13.38
N SER A 74 -3.74 -6.52 12.71
CA SER A 74 -3.68 -7.93 13.06
C SER A 74 -4.03 -8.79 11.85
N TYR A 75 -3.85 -10.12 11.96
CA TYR A 75 -4.33 -11.06 10.93
C TYR A 75 -5.85 -10.98 10.71
N ALA A 76 -6.61 -10.73 11.77
CA ALA A 76 -8.07 -10.60 11.69
C ALA A 76 -8.46 -9.28 11.01
N ASP A 77 -7.84 -8.16 11.39
CA ASP A 77 -8.10 -6.86 10.77
C ASP A 77 -7.67 -6.86 9.30
N ARG A 78 -6.51 -7.46 9.00
CA ARG A 78 -6.04 -7.65 7.62
C ARG A 78 -7.05 -8.40 6.78
N ALA A 79 -7.59 -9.52 7.28
CA ALA A 79 -8.63 -10.26 6.56
C ALA A 79 -9.91 -9.43 6.41
N ASN A 80 -10.38 -8.81 7.50
CA ASN A 80 -11.59 -7.99 7.51
C ASN A 80 -11.51 -6.82 6.51
N GLU A 81 -10.36 -6.16 6.41
CA GLU A 81 -10.19 -4.94 5.60
C GLU A 81 -9.75 -5.21 4.16
N TYR A 82 -9.18 -6.37 3.86
CA TYR A 82 -8.68 -6.70 2.52
C TYR A 82 -9.59 -7.68 1.75
N LEU A 83 -10.54 -8.33 2.40
CA LEU A 83 -11.53 -9.19 1.74
C LEU A 83 -12.74 -8.35 1.28
N PRO A 84 -13.03 -8.24 -0.03
CA PRO A 84 -14.22 -7.53 -0.49
C PRO A 84 -15.51 -8.37 -0.37
N TRP A 85 -15.37 -9.67 -0.16
CA TRP A 85 -16.44 -10.64 0.09
C TRP A 85 -15.98 -11.71 1.09
N PRO A 86 -16.90 -12.44 1.74
CA PRO A 86 -16.54 -13.46 2.72
C PRO A 86 -15.67 -14.58 2.15
N ASP A 87 -14.64 -14.98 2.89
CA ASP A 87 -13.85 -16.18 2.63
C ASP A 87 -14.37 -17.33 3.51
N GLU A 88 -15.02 -18.32 2.90
CA GLU A 88 -15.61 -19.48 3.61
C GLU A 88 -14.57 -20.35 4.33
N TYR A 89 -13.29 -20.24 3.97
CA TYR A 89 -12.20 -21.00 4.58
C TYR A 89 -11.50 -20.21 5.69
N LEU A 90 -11.79 -18.91 5.84
CA LEU A 90 -11.23 -18.09 6.91
C LEU A 90 -11.80 -18.53 8.27
N THR A 91 -10.91 -18.67 9.25
CA THR A 91 -11.28 -18.98 10.64
C THR A 91 -10.62 -17.98 11.60
N PRO A 92 -11.41 -17.22 12.40
CA PRO A 92 -12.87 -17.21 12.44
C PRO A 92 -13.47 -16.64 11.15
N TYR A 93 -14.63 -17.15 10.76
CA TYR A 93 -15.37 -16.66 9.59
C TYR A 93 -15.83 -15.22 9.81
N ILE A 94 -15.74 -14.41 8.76
CA ILE A 94 -16.22 -13.02 8.73
C ILE A 94 -17.36 -12.95 7.72
N GLU A 95 -18.59 -12.76 8.20
CA GLU A 95 -19.80 -12.74 7.37
C GLU A 95 -19.90 -11.50 6.49
N GLU A 96 -19.39 -10.35 6.96
CA GLU A 96 -19.43 -9.07 6.25
C GLU A 96 -18.07 -8.37 6.36
N PRO A 97 -17.05 -8.80 5.60
CA PRO A 97 -15.77 -8.12 5.60
C PRO A 97 -15.90 -6.74 4.93
N MET A 98 -15.06 -5.82 5.33
CA MET A 98 -15.12 -4.41 4.99
C MET A 98 -14.30 -4.03 3.75
N GLY A 99 -13.65 -4.98 3.06
CA GLY A 99 -12.71 -4.67 1.97
C GLY A 99 -13.33 -3.99 0.76
N SER A 100 -14.65 -4.09 0.56
CA SER A 100 -15.33 -3.30 -0.48
C SER A 100 -15.21 -1.79 -0.26
N SER A 101 -14.97 -1.36 0.99
CA SER A 101 -14.76 0.04 1.38
C SER A 101 -13.29 0.50 1.24
N TYR A 102 -12.37 -0.42 0.95
CA TYR A 102 -10.93 -0.09 0.90
C TYR A 102 -10.55 1.00 -0.12
N PRO A 103 -11.12 1.05 -1.34
CA PRO A 103 -10.86 2.15 -2.27
C PRO A 103 -11.25 3.52 -1.70
N ASP A 104 -12.39 3.60 -1.01
CA ASP A 104 -12.85 4.83 -0.38
C ASP A 104 -11.93 5.25 0.78
N PHE A 105 -11.43 4.28 1.57
CA PHE A 105 -10.42 4.53 2.59
C PHE A 105 -9.14 5.13 1.98
N LEU A 106 -8.67 4.59 0.85
CA LEU A 106 -7.52 5.15 0.15
C LEU A 106 -7.81 6.58 -0.31
N GLU A 107 -8.95 6.80 -0.99
CA GLU A 107 -9.31 8.10 -1.56
C GLU A 107 -9.53 9.19 -0.51
N GLN A 108 -10.22 8.87 0.58
CA GLN A 108 -10.70 9.85 1.53
C GLN A 108 -9.73 10.07 2.69
N GLU A 109 -8.88 9.10 3.01
CA GLU A 109 -7.99 9.17 4.18
C GLU A 109 -6.51 9.12 3.80
N VAL A 110 -6.07 8.08 3.08
CA VAL A 110 -4.64 7.84 2.83
C VAL A 110 -4.06 8.83 1.83
N LEU A 111 -4.65 8.94 0.64
CA LEU A 111 -4.15 9.80 -0.44
C LEU A 111 -4.07 11.27 0.01
N PRO A 112 -5.13 11.88 0.59
CA PRO A 112 -5.08 13.29 1.01
C PRO A 112 -4.02 13.55 2.08
N LEU A 113 -3.81 12.61 3.01
CA LEU A 113 -2.79 12.75 4.05
C LEU A 113 -1.38 12.81 3.46
N ILE A 114 -1.07 11.94 2.50
CA ILE A 114 0.23 11.92 1.83
C ILE A 114 0.40 13.16 0.94
N GLU A 115 -0.64 13.55 0.20
CA GLU A 115 -0.63 14.73 -0.69
C GLU A 115 -0.50 16.07 0.04
N GLN A 116 -0.90 16.12 1.31
CA GLN A 116 -0.66 17.28 2.17
C GLN A 116 0.77 17.29 2.72
N LYS A 117 1.30 16.12 3.07
CA LYS A 117 2.58 15.98 3.77
C LYS A 117 3.80 15.88 2.87
N TYR A 118 3.66 15.50 1.60
CA TYR A 118 4.80 15.28 0.69
C TYR A 118 4.54 15.86 -0.70
N ASN A 119 5.61 16.15 -1.43
CA ASN A 119 5.54 16.64 -2.82
C ASN A 119 5.26 15.48 -3.79
N VAL A 120 4.01 15.02 -3.83
CA VAL A 120 3.60 13.85 -4.60
C VAL A 120 2.62 14.18 -5.71
N GLY A 121 2.61 13.36 -6.76
CA GLY A 121 1.69 13.52 -7.87
C GLY A 121 0.28 13.13 -7.48
N LYS A 122 -0.69 14.03 -7.73
CA LYS A 122 -2.09 13.90 -7.27
C LYS A 122 -3.03 13.28 -8.30
N THR A 123 -2.50 12.63 -9.32
CA THR A 123 -3.30 12.02 -10.39
C THR A 123 -2.89 10.55 -10.55
N PRO A 124 -3.79 9.69 -11.06
CA PRO A 124 -3.55 8.25 -11.14
C PRO A 124 -2.23 7.86 -11.83
N ARG A 125 -1.75 8.64 -12.81
CA ARG A 125 -0.47 8.41 -13.52
C ARG A 125 0.76 8.35 -12.60
N TYR A 126 0.69 8.99 -11.42
CA TYR A 126 1.79 9.03 -10.44
C TYR A 126 1.64 7.98 -9.34
N ARG A 127 0.49 7.32 -9.24
CA ARG A 127 0.16 6.44 -8.13
C ARG A 127 0.22 4.98 -8.59
N THR A 128 0.95 4.17 -7.84
CA THR A 128 0.99 2.72 -7.96
C THR A 128 0.48 2.11 -6.66
N LEU A 129 -0.38 1.11 -6.73
CA LEU A 129 -0.82 0.33 -5.56
C LEU A 129 -0.25 -1.10 -5.65
N GLY A 130 0.26 -1.64 -4.56
CA GLY A 130 0.83 -2.97 -4.54
C GLY A 130 0.54 -3.76 -3.28
N GLY A 131 0.58 -5.09 -3.38
CA GLY A 131 0.41 -5.98 -2.23
C GLY A 131 0.51 -7.45 -2.62
N SER A 132 0.55 -8.31 -1.59
CA SER A 132 0.66 -9.77 -1.74
C SER A 132 -0.44 -10.53 -0.98
N SER A 133 -0.86 -11.70 -1.47
CA SER A 133 -1.93 -12.51 -0.85
C SER A 133 -3.24 -11.71 -0.72
N TYR A 134 -3.81 -11.51 0.48
CA TYR A 134 -4.97 -10.61 0.65
C TYR A 134 -4.63 -9.16 0.27
N GLY A 135 -3.40 -8.69 0.52
CA GLY A 135 -2.92 -7.40 0.03
C GLY A 135 -2.90 -7.34 -1.50
N GLY A 136 -2.69 -8.46 -2.18
CA GLY A 136 -2.77 -8.59 -3.64
C GLY A 136 -4.22 -8.63 -4.12
N LEU A 137 -5.09 -9.37 -3.42
CA LEU A 137 -6.53 -9.42 -3.69
C LEU A 137 -7.15 -8.02 -3.61
N ILE A 138 -6.91 -7.29 -2.52
CA ILE A 138 -7.49 -5.95 -2.35
C ILE A 138 -6.91 -4.95 -3.36
N THR A 139 -5.65 -5.12 -3.77
CA THR A 139 -5.04 -4.34 -4.86
C THR A 139 -5.76 -4.61 -6.18
N LEU A 140 -6.01 -5.88 -6.51
CA LEU A 140 -6.78 -6.26 -7.70
C LEU A 140 -8.21 -5.73 -7.65
N TYR A 141 -8.89 -5.86 -6.51
CA TYR A 141 -10.23 -5.32 -6.32
C TYR A 141 -10.25 -3.81 -6.54
N THR A 142 -9.31 -3.07 -5.95
CA THR A 142 -9.18 -1.62 -6.12
C THR A 142 -8.94 -1.25 -7.58
N ALA A 143 -8.16 -2.07 -8.31
CA ALA A 143 -7.87 -1.87 -9.72
C ALA A 143 -9.09 -1.98 -10.63
N VAL A 144 -10.05 -2.83 -10.27
CA VAL A 144 -11.28 -3.04 -11.07
C VAL A 144 -12.44 -2.15 -10.62
N SER A 145 -12.43 -1.68 -9.37
CA SER A 145 -13.54 -0.93 -8.77
C SER A 145 -13.32 0.59 -8.73
N SER A 146 -12.10 1.07 -9.00
CA SER A 146 -11.75 2.49 -8.90
C SER A 146 -10.77 2.93 -9.98
N GLU A 147 -10.68 4.24 -10.22
CA GLU A 147 -9.68 4.85 -11.11
C GLU A 147 -8.57 5.58 -10.33
N LEU A 148 -8.37 5.24 -9.06
CA LEU A 148 -7.45 5.97 -8.17
C LEU A 148 -5.97 5.82 -8.56
N PHE A 149 -5.60 4.71 -9.20
CA PHE A 149 -4.24 4.35 -9.58
C PHE A 149 -4.18 3.94 -11.05
N SER A 150 -3.01 4.15 -11.69
CA SER A 150 -2.78 3.74 -13.09
C SER A 150 -1.88 2.51 -13.23
N LYS A 151 -1.20 2.12 -12.14
CA LYS A 151 -0.25 1.01 -12.10
C LYS A 151 -0.53 0.16 -10.87
N TYR A 152 -0.32 -1.14 -11.00
CA TYR A 152 -0.60 -2.10 -9.93
C TYR A 152 0.51 -3.17 -9.85
N LEU A 153 0.89 -3.54 -8.63
CA LEU A 153 1.78 -4.66 -8.33
C LEU A 153 0.99 -5.72 -7.55
N ILE A 154 0.49 -6.74 -8.24
CA ILE A 154 -0.43 -7.73 -7.69
C ILE A 154 0.30 -9.08 -7.58
N GLU A 155 0.82 -9.37 -6.40
CA GLU A 155 1.64 -10.56 -6.16
C GLU A 155 0.80 -11.67 -5.51
N SER A 156 0.72 -12.84 -6.15
CA SER A 156 0.06 -14.04 -5.62
C SER A 156 -1.30 -13.76 -4.92
N PRO A 157 -2.26 -13.10 -5.60
CA PRO A 157 -3.52 -12.69 -4.99
C PRO A 157 -4.34 -13.91 -4.55
N SER A 158 -4.95 -13.82 -3.37
CA SER A 158 -5.82 -14.87 -2.81
C SER A 158 -7.24 -14.76 -3.39
N LEU A 159 -7.48 -15.37 -4.55
CA LEU A 159 -8.76 -15.40 -5.28
C LEU A 159 -9.70 -16.50 -4.82
#